data_AF-A0A963XUH9-F1
#
_entry.id   AF-A0A963XUH9-F1
#
_cell.length_a   1.000
_cell.length_b   1.000
_cell.length_c   1.000
_cell.angle_alpha   90.00
_cell.angle_beta   90.00
_cell.angle_gamma   90.00
#
_symmetry.space_group_name_H-M   'P 1'
#
loop_
_entity.id
_entity.type
_entity.pdbx_description
1 polymer ?
#
loop_
_entity_poly.entity_id
_entity_poly.type
_entity_poly.pdbx_seq_one_letter_code
_entity_poly.pdbx_strand_id
1 'polypeptide(L)' 'ADCGGACACSTCHVYVDPAWVGKLPKKDPMEEDMLDFAYEPDPVRSRLTCQIKVTEALDGLRVFMPEKQI' A
#
# COMPACT_ATOMS: atom_id res chain seq x y z
N ALA A 1 -7.73 -4.43 8.33
CA ALA A 1 -6.31 -4.79 8.43
C ALA A 1 -6.14 -5.74 9.59
N ASP A 2 -6.03 -7.03 9.28
CA ASP A 2 -6.24 -8.10 10.27
C ASP A 2 -5.01 -8.33 11.14
N CYS A 3 -3.81 -8.17 10.57
CA CYS A 3 -2.56 -8.29 11.32
C CYS A 3 -2.19 -7.06 12.15
N GLY A 4 -3.04 -6.03 12.22
CA GLY A 4 -2.76 -4.80 12.99
C GLY A 4 -1.55 -3.99 12.51
N GLY A 5 -1.11 -4.19 11.26
CA GLY A 5 0.02 -3.45 10.66
C GLY A 5 1.36 -4.19 10.66
N ALA A 6 1.38 -5.48 11.03
CA ALA A 6 2.59 -6.31 11.05
C ALA A 6 3.10 -6.80 9.68
N CYS A 7 2.63 -6.22 8.57
CA CYS A 7 2.95 -6.64 7.19
C CYS A 7 2.71 -8.15 6.94
N ALA A 8 1.60 -8.71 7.43
CA ALA A 8 1.37 -10.16 7.41
C ALA A 8 -0.01 -10.62 6.90
N CYS A 9 -0.83 -9.72 6.35
CA CYS A 9 -2.20 -10.05 5.93
C CYS A 9 -2.64 -9.50 4.57
N SER A 10 -1.92 -8.55 3.98
CA SER A 10 -2.33 -7.80 2.78
C SER A 10 -3.66 -7.01 2.85
N THR A 11 -4.50 -7.17 3.88
CA THR A 11 -5.83 -6.52 4.02
C THR A 11 -5.83 -5.03 4.38
N CYS A 12 -4.74 -4.35 4.06
CA CYS A 12 -4.59 -2.90 4.11
C CYS A 12 -4.14 -2.32 2.75
N HIS A 13 -4.33 -3.12 1.69
CA HIS A 13 -3.95 -2.81 0.32
C HIS A 13 -4.74 -1.60 -0.22
N VAL A 14 -4.03 -0.71 -0.90
CA VAL A 14 -4.58 0.42 -1.64
C VAL A 14 -3.80 0.64 -2.93
N TYR A 15 -4.39 1.37 -3.88
CA TYR A 15 -3.68 1.95 -5.00
C TYR A 15 -3.29 3.39 -4.68
N VAL A 16 -2.01 3.70 -4.75
CA VAL A 16 -1.51 5.08 -4.62
C VAL A 16 -1.82 5.84 -5.90
N ASP A 17 -2.24 7.09 -5.76
CA ASP A 17 -2.44 7.99 -6.89
C ASP A 17 -1.13 8.10 -7.72
N PRO A 18 -1.19 8.00 -9.07
CA PRO A 18 0.00 8.04 -9.92
C PRO A 18 0.93 9.22 -9.65
N ALA A 19 0.40 10.38 -9.25
CA ALA A 19 1.20 11.57 -8.93
C ALA A 19 2.05 11.43 -7.66
N TRP A 20 1.82 10.39 -6.87
CA TRP A 20 2.45 10.14 -5.57
C TRP A 20 3.37 8.93 -5.54
N VAL A 21 3.31 8.02 -6.52
CA VAL A 21 4.11 6.78 -6.54
C VAL A 21 5.61 7.08 -6.39
N GLY A 22 6.13 8.06 -7.13
CA GLY A 22 7.55 8.45 -7.06
C GLY A 22 7.94 9.26 -5.82
N LYS A 23 6.98 9.67 -4.98
CA LYS A 23 7.22 10.45 -3.75
C LYS A 23 7.26 9.57 -2.50
N LEU A 24 6.79 8.33 -2.59
CA LEU A 24 6.85 7.37 -1.50
C LEU A 24 8.20 6.65 -1.49
N PRO A 25 8.67 6.20 -0.32
CA PRO A 25 9.74 5.22 -0.25
C PRO A 25 9.38 3.97 -1.06
N LYS A 26 10.40 3.34 -1.63
CA LYS A 26 10.25 2.04 -2.30
C LYS A 26 9.67 1.02 -1.32
N LYS A 27 8.93 0.05 -1.88
CA LYS A 27 8.50 -1.13 -1.14
C LYS A 27 9.74 -1.89 -0.68
N ASP A 28 9.67 -2.48 0.50
CA ASP A 28 10.65 -3.48 0.89
C ASP A 28 10.23 -4.85 0.32
N PRO A 29 11.11 -5.86 0.30
CA PRO A 29 10.78 -7.17 -0.25
C PRO A 29 9.59 -7.85 0.44
N MET A 30 9.39 -7.61 1.74
CA MET A 30 8.29 -8.22 2.48
C MET A 30 6.95 -7.61 2.07
N GLU A 31 6.90 -6.30 1.84
CA GLU A 31 5.74 -5.63 1.28
C GLU A 31 5.44 -6.12 -0.14
N GLU A 32 6.46 -6.29 -0.99
CA GLU A 32 6.31 -6.83 -2.35
C GLU A 32 5.70 -8.23 -2.32
N ASP A 33 6.27 -9.15 -1.53
CA ASP A 33 5.77 -10.52 -1.39
C ASP A 33 4.32 -10.55 -0.86
N MET A 34 3.96 -9.63 0.04
CA MET A 34 2.60 -9.56 0.59
C MET A 34 1.58 -8.97 -0.36
N LEU A 35 1.98 -8.12 -1.30
CA LEU A 35 1.08 -7.57 -2.30
C LEU A 35 0.63 -8.62 -3.32
N ASP A 36 1.40 -9.69 -3.53
CA ASP A 36 1.00 -10.81 -4.39
C ASP A 36 -0.26 -11.54 -3.87
N PHE A 37 -0.56 -11.41 -2.57
CA PHE A 37 -1.77 -11.97 -1.95
C PHE A 37 -2.95 -10.98 -1.91
N ALA A 38 -2.74 -9.72 -2.29
CA ALA A 38 -3.79 -8.71 -2.27
C ALA A 38 -4.82 -8.93 -3.39
N TYR A 39 -5.96 -8.26 -3.29
CA TYR A 39 -6.98 -8.31 -4.35
C TYR A 39 -6.60 -7.41 -5.53
N GLU A 40 -6.40 -8.01 -6.71
CA GLU A 40 -6.08 -7.33 -7.98
C GLU A 40 -4.89 -6.34 -7.91
N PRO A 41 -3.69 -6.77 -7.46
CA PRO A 41 -2.59 -5.84 -7.27
C PRO A 41 -2.09 -5.23 -8.58
N ASP A 42 -1.94 -3.91 -8.58
CA ASP A 42 -1.20 -3.13 -9.59
C ASP A 42 0.30 -3.08 -9.22
N PRO A 43 1.23 -3.49 -10.11
CA PRO A 43 2.66 -3.57 -9.79
C PRO A 43 3.30 -2.21 -9.47
N VAL A 44 2.73 -1.12 -9.99
CA VAL A 44 3.26 0.24 -9.83
C VAL A 44 2.61 0.91 -8.63
N ARG A 45 1.28 0.83 -8.52
CA ARG A 45 0.47 1.65 -7.60
C ARG A 45 0.12 0.96 -6.30
N SER A 46 0.08 -0.37 -6.26
CA SER A 46 -0.30 -1.08 -5.02
C SER A 46 0.67 -0.81 -3.89
N ARG A 47 0.13 -0.55 -2.70
CA ARG A 47 0.88 -0.44 -1.45
C ARG A 47 0.09 -1.04 -0.29
N LEU A 48 0.79 -1.49 0.74
CA LEU A 48 0.21 -1.78 2.03
C LEU A 48 0.26 -0.49 2.87
N THR A 49 -0.91 0.06 3.19
CA THR A 49 -0.97 1.36 3.92
C THR A 49 -0.27 1.33 5.26
N CYS A 50 -0.22 0.17 5.94
CA CYS A 50 0.51 0.04 7.20
C CYS A 50 2.03 0.20 7.08
N GLN A 51 2.58 0.09 5.85
CA GLN A 51 4.00 0.31 5.56
C GLN A 51 4.30 1.75 5.13
N ILE A 52 3.29 2.61 5.02
CA ILE A 52 3.45 4.03 4.69
C ILE A 52 3.42 4.84 5.98
N LYS A 53 4.58 5.35 6.40
CA LYS A 53 4.65 6.30 7.52
C LYS A 53 4.21 7.69 7.06
N VAL A 54 3.15 8.22 7.66
CA VAL A 54 2.69 9.58 7.39
C VAL A 54 3.72 10.59 7.87
N THR A 55 4.01 11.57 7.01
CA THR A 55 4.91 12.71 7.29
C THR A 55 4.32 13.95 6.63
N GLU A 56 4.79 15.15 7.01
CA GLU A 56 4.40 16.42 6.38
C GLU A 56 4.61 16.42 4.85
N ALA A 57 5.60 15.68 4.34
CA ALA A 57 5.85 15.55 2.90
C ALA A 57 4.71 14.83 2.14
N LEU A 58 3.80 14.18 2.87
CA LEU A 58 2.64 13.47 2.32
C LEU A 58 1.32 14.24 2.48
N ASP A 59 1.37 15.52 2.84
CA ASP A 59 0.17 16.35 2.87
C ASP A 59 -0.53 16.37 1.49
N GLY A 60 -1.81 16.00 1.47
CA GLY A 60 -2.59 15.82 0.25
C GLY A 60 -2.41 14.49 -0.48
N LEU A 61 -1.73 13.50 0.11
CA LEU A 61 -1.65 12.13 -0.45
C LEU A 61 -3.06 11.58 -0.69
N ARG A 62 -3.27 11.04 -1.90
CA ARG A 62 -4.50 10.34 -2.28
C ARG A 62 -4.21 8.87 -2.54
N VAL A 63 -5.11 8.03 -2.05
CA VAL A 63 -5.11 6.59 -2.27
C VAL A 63 -6.52 6.16 -2.66
N PHE A 64 -6.62 5.05 -3.38
CA PHE A 64 -7.86 4.45 -3.83
C PHE A 64 -7.99 3.07 -3.21
N MET A 65 -9.13 2.81 -2.58
CA MET A 65 -9.44 1.50 -2.04
C MET A 65 -9.72 0.51 -3.19
N PRO A 66 -9.27 -0.75 -3.09
CA PRO A 66 -9.75 -1.82 -3.95
C PRO A 66 -11.23 -2.12 -3.68
N GLU A 67 -11.88 -2.87 -4.58
CA GLU A 67 -13.28 -3.29 -4.42
C GLU A 67 -13.48 -4.13 -3.15
N LYS A 68 -12.48 -4.93 -2.77
CA LYS A 68 -12.45 -5.73 -1.55
C LYS A 68 -11.03 -5.99 -1.06
N GLN A 69 -10.91 -6.47 0.18
CA GLN A 69 -9.68 -7.01 0.79
C GLN A 69 -9.86 -8.53 0.93
N ILE A 70 -8.77 -9.30 0.77
CA ILE A 70 -8.77 -10.77 0.87
C ILE A 70 -7.69 -11.29 1.81
#